data_AF-A0A8S1M264-F1
#
_entry.id   AF-A0A8S1M264-F1
#
_cell.length_a   1.000
_cell.length_b   1.000
_cell.length_c   1.000
_cell.angle_alpha   90.00
_cell.angle_beta   90.00
_cell.angle_gamma   90.00
#
_symmetry.space_group_name_H-M   'P 1'
#
loop_
_entity.id
_entity.type
_entity.pdbx_description
1 polymer ?
#
loop_
_entity_poly.entity_id
_entity_poly.type
_entity_poly.pdbx_seq_one_letter_code
_entity_poly.pdbx_strand_id
1 'polypeptide(L)'
;MAKQSTKKNDKKKDKKLTTKNVSKVIQKKVPKKLVKKVQPKKTVLAKKKVVVKKTQKKLVVKAVPVKKVVPKKAKVAPAKKQVSKKQNAKEQKVDKQSKSKVLKPVTPKADATPKVPGKFAAYTLDQYQAYLKAIKDWSSKTNQEIKDNLRKNLQSMTGNKDELLNKIADGIVLGSIPRCPHCFGGRPKFNQATGSYFCVGYRDDTDFKFCNKVITSLDRTPWQV
;
A
#
# COMPACT_ATOMS: atom_id res chain seq x y z
N MET A 1 72.86 -0.69 8.31
CA MET A 1 72.32 -0.69 6.94
C MET A 1 70.81 -0.59 7.01
N ALA A 2 70.26 0.42 6.34
CA ALA A 2 68.86 0.83 6.38
C ALA A 2 67.96 -0.06 5.52
N LYS A 3 66.68 -0.19 5.90
CA LYS A 3 65.52 0.22 5.07
C LYS A 3 64.20 -0.02 5.80
N GLN A 4 63.61 1.10 6.23
CA GLN A 4 62.18 1.24 6.50
C GLN A 4 61.40 0.98 5.21
N SER A 5 60.24 0.33 5.30
CA SER A 5 59.30 0.20 4.17
C SER A 5 57.89 0.47 4.68
N THR A 6 57.23 1.34 3.93
CA THR A 6 56.16 2.25 4.33
C THR A 6 54.76 1.69 4.11
N LYS A 7 53.85 2.16 4.97
CA LYS A 7 52.39 2.14 4.82
C LYS A 7 51.96 2.58 3.42
N LYS A 8 51.12 1.79 2.74
CA LYS A 8 50.26 2.27 1.66
C LYS A 8 48.81 2.32 2.14
N ASN A 9 48.25 3.50 1.99
CA ASN A 9 46.96 3.95 2.48
C ASN A 9 46.08 4.07 1.23
N ASP A 10 45.18 3.11 1.01
CA ASP A 10 44.28 3.10 -0.15
C ASP A 10 43.12 4.07 0.05
N LYS A 11 43.37 5.32 -0.35
CA LYS A 11 42.39 6.40 -0.43
C LYS A 11 41.49 6.17 -1.65
N LYS A 12 40.35 5.50 -1.44
CA LYS A 12 39.34 5.25 -2.48
C LYS A 12 38.74 6.59 -2.94
N LYS A 13 39.06 6.95 -4.19
CA LYS A 13 38.62 8.16 -4.91
C LYS A 13 37.10 8.14 -5.15
N ASP A 14 36.41 9.15 -4.64
CA ASP A 14 35.04 9.50 -5.03
C ASP A 14 34.97 9.84 -6.52
N LYS A 15 34.27 9.00 -7.29
CA LYS A 15 34.02 9.22 -8.72
C LYS A 15 32.76 10.07 -8.86
N LYS A 16 32.97 11.39 -8.91
CA LYS A 16 31.98 12.42 -9.26
C LYS A 16 31.43 12.13 -10.66
N LEU A 17 30.23 11.54 -10.77
CA LEU A 17 29.55 11.39 -12.06
C LEU A 17 28.97 12.75 -12.47
N THR A 18 29.53 13.31 -13.53
CA THR A 18 29.08 14.52 -14.19
C THR A 18 27.80 14.24 -14.99
N THR A 19 26.76 15.00 -14.70
CA THR A 19 25.54 15.11 -15.50
C THR A 19 25.85 15.76 -16.84
N LYS A 20 25.68 15.02 -17.94
CA LYS A 20 25.63 15.60 -19.28
C LYS A 20 24.18 15.71 -19.72
N ASN A 21 23.71 16.95 -19.78
CA ASN A 21 22.59 17.41 -20.59
C ASN A 21 22.74 16.91 -22.03
N VAL A 22 21.74 16.20 -22.54
CA VAL A 22 21.47 16.15 -23.99
C VAL A 22 19.97 16.30 -24.20
N SER A 23 19.58 17.56 -24.39
CA SER A 23 18.39 17.97 -25.10
C SER A 23 18.51 17.47 -26.54
N LYS A 24 17.56 16.67 -27.02
CA LYS A 24 17.20 16.67 -28.44
C LYS A 24 15.73 16.29 -28.61
N VAL A 25 14.97 17.34 -28.83
CA VAL A 25 13.63 17.39 -29.38
C VAL A 25 13.58 16.56 -30.66
N ILE A 26 12.79 15.48 -30.66
CA ILE A 26 12.34 14.82 -31.88
C ILE A 26 10.81 14.77 -31.81
N GLN A 27 10.17 15.81 -32.33
CA GLN A 27 8.74 15.81 -32.60
C GLN A 27 8.50 14.95 -33.84
N LYS A 28 8.24 13.65 -33.64
CA LYS A 28 7.67 12.81 -34.70
C LYS A 28 6.20 13.20 -34.88
N LYS A 29 5.91 13.89 -35.99
CA LYS A 29 4.57 14.04 -36.57
C LYS A 29 3.95 12.65 -36.70
N VAL A 30 2.92 12.36 -35.89
CA VAL A 30 2.07 11.19 -36.08
C VAL A 30 0.94 11.60 -37.03
N PRO A 31 0.71 10.88 -38.15
CA PRO A 31 -0.38 11.17 -39.06
C PRO A 31 -1.74 10.93 -38.38
N LYS A 32 -2.64 11.91 -38.52
CA LYS A 32 -4.06 11.82 -38.15
C LYS A 32 -4.69 10.65 -38.90
N LYS A 33 -4.82 9.50 -38.23
CA LYS A 33 -5.60 8.37 -38.74
C LYS A 33 -7.08 8.68 -38.53
N LEU A 34 -7.80 8.82 -39.64
CA LEU A 34 -9.26 8.93 -39.70
C LEU A 34 -9.92 7.85 -38.84
N VAL A 35 -10.58 8.26 -37.75
CA VAL A 35 -11.50 7.40 -37.02
C VAL A 35 -12.81 7.38 -37.80
N LYS A 36 -13.02 6.30 -38.55
CA LYS A 36 -14.27 5.95 -39.21
C LYS A 36 -15.35 5.82 -38.12
N LYS A 37 -16.38 6.64 -38.21
CA LYS A 37 -17.56 6.67 -37.34
C LYS A 37 -18.32 5.34 -37.51
N VAL A 38 -18.03 4.36 -36.65
CA VAL A 38 -18.78 3.09 -36.59
C VAL A 38 -20.12 3.38 -35.93
N GLN A 39 -21.19 3.26 -36.72
CA GLN A 39 -22.55 3.36 -36.22
C GLN A 39 -22.85 2.18 -35.28
N PRO A 40 -23.51 2.40 -34.14
CA PRO A 40 -23.98 1.30 -33.30
C PRO A 40 -25.13 0.57 -34.01
N LYS A 41 -24.87 -0.67 -34.44
CA LYS A 41 -25.92 -1.61 -34.84
C LYS A 41 -26.83 -1.85 -33.63
N LYS A 42 -28.10 -1.44 -33.76
CA LYS A 42 -29.22 -1.91 -32.94
C LYS A 42 -29.31 -3.43 -33.11
N THR A 43 -28.93 -4.18 -32.08
CA THR A 43 -29.35 -5.58 -31.92
C THR A 43 -30.64 -5.62 -31.12
N VAL A 44 -31.68 -6.08 -31.80
CA VAL A 44 -33.02 -6.34 -31.29
C VAL A 44 -33.11 -7.83 -30.93
N LEU A 45 -33.92 -8.13 -29.91
CA LEU A 45 -34.50 -9.43 -29.52
C LEU A 45 -33.59 -10.49 -28.87
N ALA A 46 -33.92 -10.83 -27.61
CA ALA A 46 -34.67 -12.07 -27.34
C ALA A 46 -35.22 -12.08 -25.91
N LYS A 47 -36.55 -12.10 -25.81
CA LYS A 47 -37.29 -12.39 -24.57
C LYS A 47 -36.99 -13.83 -24.15
N LYS A 48 -36.41 -14.03 -22.97
CA LYS A 48 -36.43 -15.34 -22.29
C LYS A 48 -37.33 -15.24 -21.06
N LYS A 49 -38.55 -15.78 -21.20
CA LYS A 49 -39.44 -16.16 -20.10
C LYS A 49 -38.78 -17.32 -19.35
N VAL A 50 -38.50 -17.21 -18.05
CA VAL A 50 -38.52 -18.36 -17.11
C VAL A 50 -38.76 -17.88 -15.67
N VAL A 51 -39.96 -18.24 -15.18
CA VAL A 51 -40.33 -18.69 -13.83
C VAL A 51 -40.14 -17.73 -12.64
N VAL A 52 -41.27 -17.13 -12.28
CA VAL A 52 -41.62 -16.58 -10.96
C VAL A 52 -41.51 -17.68 -9.90
N LYS A 53 -40.63 -17.50 -8.91
CA LYS A 53 -40.66 -18.27 -7.66
C LYS A 53 -41.23 -17.39 -6.54
N LYS A 54 -42.22 -17.98 -5.86
CA LYS A 54 -43.19 -17.40 -4.93
C LYS A 54 -42.52 -17.05 -3.58
N THR A 55 -42.66 -15.77 -3.20
CA THR A 55 -43.01 -15.24 -1.88
C THR A 55 -42.38 -15.83 -0.60
N GLN A 56 -41.63 -15.01 0.13
CA GLN A 56 -41.89 -14.81 1.57
C GLN A 56 -41.88 -13.32 1.90
N LYS A 57 -43.04 -12.85 2.37
CA LYS A 57 -43.31 -11.49 2.86
C LYS A 57 -42.50 -11.25 4.12
N LYS A 58 -41.66 -10.19 4.14
CA LYS A 58 -41.22 -9.56 5.38
C LYS A 58 -41.79 -8.14 5.43
N LEU A 59 -42.47 -7.87 6.54
CA LEU A 59 -43.27 -6.68 6.83
C LEU A 59 -42.49 -5.38 6.60
N VAL A 60 -43.07 -4.54 5.76
CA VAL A 60 -42.69 -3.14 5.53
C VAL A 60 -43.28 -2.30 6.67
N VAL A 61 -42.42 -1.64 7.43
CA VAL A 61 -42.82 -0.55 8.33
C VAL A 61 -43.13 0.68 7.46
N LYS A 62 -44.35 1.21 7.65
CA LYS A 62 -44.91 2.39 6.96
C LYS A 62 -43.95 3.59 7.01
N ALA A 63 -43.60 4.10 5.83
CA ALA A 63 -43.00 5.42 5.65
C ALA A 63 -44.11 6.48 5.59
N VAL A 64 -43.94 7.55 6.37
CA VAL A 64 -44.78 8.76 6.41
C VAL A 64 -44.42 9.68 5.23
N PRO A 65 -45.41 10.28 4.52
CA PRO A 65 -45.13 11.17 3.40
C PRO A 65 -44.85 12.60 3.90
N VAL A 66 -43.68 13.15 3.55
CA VAL A 66 -43.39 14.58 3.76
C VAL A 66 -43.45 15.32 2.42
N LYS A 67 -44.26 16.39 2.43
CA LYS A 67 -44.67 17.25 1.34
C LYS A 67 -43.50 17.96 0.65
N LYS A 68 -43.63 18.07 -0.68
CA LYS A 68 -43.00 19.05 -1.57
C LYS A 68 -43.31 20.49 -1.11
N VAL A 69 -42.29 21.32 -0.91
CA VAL A 69 -42.38 22.79 -1.00
C VAL A 69 -41.16 23.32 -1.76
N VAL A 70 -41.44 24.14 -2.76
CA VAL A 70 -40.56 24.79 -3.77
C VAL A 70 -40.02 26.13 -3.19
N PRO A 71 -38.94 26.73 -3.75
CA PRO A 71 -37.94 27.48 -3.00
C PRO A 71 -38.22 28.99 -2.91
N LYS A 72 -37.64 29.64 -1.90
CA LYS A 72 -37.50 31.11 -1.85
C LYS A 72 -36.10 31.51 -1.38
N LYS A 73 -35.46 32.36 -2.20
CA LYS A 73 -34.29 33.19 -1.90
C LYS A 73 -34.52 33.97 -0.61
N ALA A 74 -33.50 34.08 0.25
CA ALA A 74 -32.99 35.36 0.77
C ALA A 74 -31.78 35.14 1.69
N LYS A 75 -30.86 36.10 1.62
CA LYS A 75 -29.75 36.37 2.53
C LYS A 75 -30.18 36.30 4.00
N VAL A 76 -29.24 35.94 4.88
CA VAL A 76 -28.85 36.63 6.13
C VAL A 76 -28.07 35.63 7.01
N ALA A 77 -26.86 36.03 7.40
CA ALA A 77 -26.04 35.32 8.39
C ALA A 77 -26.75 35.28 9.75
N PRO A 78 -26.55 34.21 10.55
CA PRO A 78 -26.12 34.51 11.92
C PRO A 78 -25.15 33.50 12.54
N ALA A 79 -24.20 34.08 13.29
CA ALA A 79 -23.80 33.72 14.65
C ALA A 79 -23.45 32.27 15.00
N LYS A 80 -22.13 32.08 15.17
CA LYS A 80 -21.47 31.48 16.35
C LYS A 80 -22.39 30.62 17.25
N LYS A 81 -22.30 29.31 17.10
CA LYS A 81 -22.59 28.37 18.20
C LYS A 81 -21.26 27.80 18.69
N GLN A 82 -20.71 28.47 19.71
CA GLN A 82 -19.71 27.92 20.61
C GLN A 82 -20.24 26.62 21.19
N VAL A 83 -19.57 25.50 20.92
CA VAL A 83 -19.69 24.29 21.73
C VAL A 83 -18.41 24.17 22.53
N SER A 84 -18.59 24.30 23.82
CA SER A 84 -17.62 24.23 24.89
C SER A 84 -17.01 22.83 25.01
N LYS A 85 -15.68 22.79 24.92
CA LYS A 85 -14.77 22.37 26.00
C LYS A 85 -15.22 21.15 26.83
N LYS A 86 -14.71 19.97 26.46
CA LYS A 86 -14.41 18.90 27.43
C LYS A 86 -12.97 18.44 27.23
N GLN A 87 -12.07 19.24 27.81
CA GLN A 87 -10.67 18.88 27.99
C GLN A 87 -10.62 17.73 29.00
N ASN A 88 -10.25 16.54 28.55
CA ASN A 88 -9.88 15.45 29.45
C ASN A 88 -8.35 15.49 29.57
N ALA A 89 -7.88 16.43 30.38
CA ALA A 89 -6.49 16.51 30.82
C ALA A 89 -6.30 15.42 31.90
N LYS A 90 -5.77 14.28 31.49
CA LYS A 90 -5.23 13.30 32.43
C LYS A 90 -3.75 13.61 32.60
N GLU A 91 -3.49 14.47 33.58
CA GLU A 91 -2.17 14.65 34.19
C GLU A 91 -1.65 13.28 34.64
N GLN A 92 -0.59 12.81 33.99
CA GLN A 92 0.25 11.76 34.56
C GLN A 92 1.35 12.43 35.35
N LYS A 93 1.23 12.27 36.68
CA LYS A 93 2.22 12.63 37.69
C LYS A 93 3.60 12.12 37.32
N VAL A 94 4.50 13.08 37.25
CA VAL A 94 5.91 12.99 37.61
C VAL A 94 5.99 12.50 39.07
N ASP A 95 6.73 11.41 39.31
CA ASP A 95 7.66 11.20 40.44
C ASP A 95 7.96 9.70 40.63
N LYS A 96 9.18 9.27 40.26
CA LYS A 96 10.04 8.50 41.18
C LYS A 96 11.46 8.28 40.64
N GLN A 97 12.37 9.10 41.17
CA GLN A 97 13.71 8.74 41.64
C GLN A 97 14.34 7.44 41.11
N SER A 98 15.27 7.64 40.18
CA SER A 98 16.67 7.19 40.27
C SER A 98 17.05 6.36 41.50
N LYS A 99 17.10 5.04 41.33
CA LYS A 99 18.10 4.18 42.00
C LYS A 99 19.06 3.67 40.94
N SER A 100 20.23 4.31 40.89
CA SER A 100 21.41 3.91 40.15
C SER A 100 21.92 2.56 40.67
N LYS A 101 21.35 1.47 40.13
CA LYS A 101 21.90 0.13 40.30
C LYS A 101 23.14 0.06 39.40
N VAL A 102 24.32 0.10 40.02
CA VAL A 102 25.62 -0.14 39.37
C VAL A 102 25.53 -1.47 38.62
N LEU A 103 25.36 -1.38 37.30
CA LEU A 103 25.32 -2.53 36.40
C LEU A 103 26.75 -3.04 36.26
N LYS A 104 26.96 -4.29 36.68
CA LYS A 104 28.17 -5.05 36.37
C LYS A 104 28.38 -5.02 34.84
N PRO A 105 29.63 -4.85 34.36
CA PRO A 105 29.93 -4.88 32.93
C PRO A 105 29.56 -6.27 32.38
N VAL A 106 28.40 -6.35 31.73
CA VAL A 106 27.98 -7.55 31.01
C VAL A 106 28.85 -7.59 29.76
N THR A 107 29.81 -8.49 29.76
CA THR A 107 30.61 -8.80 28.58
C THR A 107 29.64 -9.18 27.45
N PRO A 108 29.69 -8.49 26.28
CA PRO A 108 28.85 -8.84 25.16
C PRO A 108 29.27 -10.22 24.69
N LYS A 109 28.42 -11.23 24.93
CA LYS A 109 28.58 -12.55 24.32
C LYS A 109 28.49 -12.36 22.81
N ALA A 110 29.65 -12.43 22.16
CA ALA A 110 29.77 -12.62 20.73
C ALA A 110 29.01 -13.90 20.35
N ASP A 111 28.47 -13.93 19.12
CA ASP A 111 27.76 -15.07 18.52
C ASP A 111 26.26 -15.21 18.81
N ALA A 112 25.55 -14.09 18.98
CA ALA A 112 24.14 -14.04 18.59
C ALA A 112 24.06 -13.79 17.08
N THR A 113 24.11 -14.85 16.28
CA THR A 113 23.73 -14.76 14.86
C THR A 113 22.34 -14.10 14.79
N PRO A 114 22.17 -13.01 14.03
CA PRO A 114 20.93 -12.25 14.04
C PRO A 114 19.79 -13.14 13.52
N LYS A 115 18.94 -13.61 14.44
CA LYS A 115 17.81 -14.49 14.11
C LYS A 115 16.65 -13.65 13.59
N VAL A 116 16.19 -13.95 12.39
CA VAL A 116 14.99 -13.33 11.82
C VAL A 116 13.78 -13.73 12.67
N PRO A 117 12.88 -12.80 13.05
CA PRO A 117 11.70 -13.15 13.82
C PRO A 117 10.85 -14.16 13.05
N GLY A 118 10.25 -15.15 13.73
CA GLY A 118 9.49 -16.22 13.07
C GLY A 118 8.33 -15.76 12.18
N LYS A 119 7.82 -14.52 12.39
CA LYS A 119 6.81 -13.90 11.52
C LYS A 119 7.32 -13.57 10.11
N PHE A 120 8.64 -13.46 9.95
CA PHE A 120 9.33 -13.12 8.71
C PHE A 120 10.20 -14.28 8.23
N ALA A 121 9.84 -15.52 8.55
CA ALA A 121 10.62 -16.70 8.18
C ALA A 121 10.81 -16.86 6.66
N ALA A 122 9.97 -16.21 5.83
CA ALA A 122 10.12 -16.19 4.38
C ALA A 122 11.24 -15.27 3.85
N TYR A 123 11.84 -14.41 4.69
CA TYR A 123 12.86 -13.46 4.28
C TYR A 123 14.26 -13.98 4.60
N THR A 124 15.22 -13.70 3.72
CA THR A 124 16.64 -13.82 4.06
C THR A 124 17.05 -12.69 5.02
N LEU A 125 18.20 -12.85 5.69
CA LEU A 125 18.69 -11.84 6.63
C LEU A 125 18.85 -10.45 5.98
N ASP A 126 19.43 -10.42 4.78
CA ASP A 126 19.67 -9.19 4.02
C ASP A 126 18.36 -8.54 3.58
N GLN A 127 17.42 -9.35 3.09
CA GLN A 127 16.07 -8.91 2.74
C GLN A 127 15.33 -8.30 3.93
N TYR A 128 15.45 -8.91 5.12
CA TYR A 128 14.84 -8.39 6.33
C TYR A 128 15.45 -7.04 6.75
N GLN A 129 16.76 -6.85 6.59
CA GLN A 129 17.40 -5.56 6.84
C GLN A 129 16.93 -4.48 5.85
N ALA A 130 16.81 -4.82 4.56
CA ALA A 130 16.27 -3.93 3.54
C ALA A 130 14.81 -3.54 3.83
N TYR A 131 14.01 -4.50 4.30
CA TYR A 131 12.63 -4.29 4.75
C TYR A 131 12.56 -3.26 5.89
N LEU A 132 13.39 -3.40 6.93
CA LEU A 132 13.42 -2.46 8.05
C LEU A 132 13.87 -1.05 7.64
N LYS A 133 14.82 -0.94 6.69
CA LYS A 133 15.24 0.36 6.13
C LYS A 133 14.08 1.01 5.37
N ALA A 134 13.41 0.26 4.50
CA ALA A 134 12.27 0.76 3.73
C ALA A 134 11.13 1.25 4.64
N ILE A 135 10.83 0.55 5.74
CA ILE A 135 9.83 1.02 6.71
C ILE A 135 10.22 2.37 7.30
N LYS A 136 11.49 2.54 7.71
CA LYS A 136 11.97 3.81 8.28
C LYS A 136 11.86 4.94 7.26
N ASP A 137 12.31 4.71 6.03
CA ASP A 137 12.30 5.72 4.97
C ASP A 137 10.88 6.18 4.59
N TRP A 138 9.93 5.23 4.56
CA TRP A 138 8.54 5.53 4.20
C TRP A 138 7.67 5.98 5.38
N SER A 139 8.09 5.73 6.63
CA SER A 139 7.32 6.13 7.83
C SER A 139 7.13 7.66 7.93
N SER A 140 8.13 8.42 7.48
CA SER A 140 8.14 9.88 7.44
C SER A 140 7.23 10.48 6.36
N LYS A 141 6.84 9.68 5.36
CA LYS A 141 6.00 10.16 4.25
C LYS A 141 4.53 10.24 4.62
N THR A 142 3.79 11.03 3.86
CA THR A 142 2.34 11.20 4.03
C THR A 142 1.60 9.97 3.51
N ASN A 143 0.39 9.74 4.03
CA ASN A 143 -0.44 8.60 3.62
C ASN A 143 -0.82 8.67 2.13
N GLN A 144 -0.93 9.88 1.56
CA GLN A 144 -1.21 10.05 0.12
C GLN A 144 -0.03 9.59 -0.74
N GLU A 145 1.21 9.97 -0.39
CA GLU A 145 2.40 9.55 -1.15
C GLU A 145 2.61 8.02 -1.11
N ILE A 146 2.37 7.41 0.06
CA ILE A 146 2.38 5.95 0.24
C ILE A 146 1.36 5.30 -0.72
N LYS A 147 0.13 5.83 -0.73
CA LYS A 147 -0.96 5.37 -1.59
C LYS A 147 -0.65 5.54 -3.08
N ASP A 148 -0.06 6.66 -3.48
CA ASP A 148 0.30 6.92 -4.86
C ASP A 148 1.42 5.99 -5.34
N ASN A 149 2.42 5.70 -4.50
CA ASN A 149 3.46 4.73 -4.84
C ASN A 149 2.90 3.30 -4.98
N LEU A 150 1.97 2.90 -4.10
CA LEU A 150 1.23 1.63 -4.26
C LEU A 150 0.42 1.61 -5.55
N ARG A 151 -0.19 2.74 -5.96
CA ARG A 151 -0.98 2.83 -7.21
C ARG A 151 -0.10 2.63 -8.44
N LYS A 152 1.09 3.24 -8.48
CA LYS A 152 2.07 3.06 -9.58
C LYS A 152 2.45 1.59 -9.77
N ASN A 153 2.66 0.88 -8.67
CA ASN A 153 3.02 -0.54 -8.67
C ASN A 153 1.80 -1.47 -8.79
N LEU A 154 0.62 -0.94 -9.08
CA LEU A 154 -0.63 -1.69 -9.15
C LEU A 154 -0.85 -2.54 -7.89
N GLN A 155 -0.63 -2.01 -6.69
CA GLN A 155 -0.90 -2.69 -5.42
C GLN A 155 -2.19 -2.19 -4.76
N SER A 156 -2.69 -2.96 -3.77
CA SER A 156 -3.89 -2.57 -3.02
C SER A 156 -3.60 -1.42 -2.04
N MET A 157 -4.36 -0.33 -2.20
CA MET A 157 -4.26 0.91 -1.41
C MET A 157 -5.13 0.92 -0.14
N THR A 158 -5.77 -0.22 0.19
CA THR A 158 -6.61 -0.36 1.38
C THR A 158 -5.79 -0.79 2.60
N GLY A 159 -6.24 -0.40 3.79
CA GLY A 159 -5.59 -0.74 5.06
C GLY A 159 -5.16 0.47 5.87
N ASN A 160 -4.61 0.19 7.06
CA ASN A 160 -4.02 1.19 7.94
C ASN A 160 -2.64 1.63 7.44
N LYS A 161 -2.11 2.76 7.95
CA LYS A 161 -0.80 3.28 7.53
C LYS A 161 0.30 2.21 7.66
N ASP A 162 0.33 1.47 8.76
CA ASP A 162 1.32 0.42 9.00
C ASP A 162 1.20 -0.74 8.01
N GLU A 163 -0.01 -1.15 7.65
CA GLU A 163 -0.24 -2.18 6.62
C GLU A 163 0.23 -1.71 5.24
N LEU A 164 0.02 -0.43 4.91
CA LEU A 164 0.50 0.15 3.65
C LEU A 164 2.03 0.24 3.63
N LEU A 165 2.67 0.60 4.75
CA LEU A 165 4.13 0.59 4.88
C LEU A 165 4.70 -0.81 4.70
N ASN A 166 4.07 -1.82 5.32
CA ASN A 166 4.48 -3.22 5.15
C ASN A 166 4.39 -3.66 3.69
N LYS A 167 3.31 -3.29 2.98
CA LYS A 167 3.17 -3.59 1.53
C LYS A 167 4.25 -2.93 0.67
N ILE A 168 4.61 -1.68 0.96
CA ILE A 168 5.68 -0.98 0.24
C ILE A 168 7.03 -1.63 0.53
N ALA A 169 7.33 -1.91 1.80
CA ALA A 169 8.58 -2.55 2.17
C ALA A 169 8.71 -3.95 1.56
N ASP A 170 7.65 -4.75 1.57
CA ASP A 170 7.60 -6.05 0.87
C ASP A 170 7.80 -5.89 -0.64
N GLY A 171 7.17 -4.87 -1.21
CA GLY A 171 7.29 -4.51 -2.62
C GLY A 171 8.71 -4.13 -3.03
N ILE A 172 9.40 -3.31 -2.23
CA ILE A 172 10.77 -2.88 -2.50
C ILE A 172 11.75 -4.05 -2.43
N VAL A 173 11.57 -4.95 -1.46
CA VAL A 173 12.50 -6.07 -1.21
C VAL A 173 12.32 -7.22 -2.21
N LEU A 174 11.07 -7.61 -2.47
CA LEU A 174 10.75 -8.80 -3.27
C LEU A 174 10.19 -8.46 -4.65
N GLY A 175 9.76 -7.22 -4.88
CA GLY A 175 9.04 -6.80 -6.08
C GLY A 175 7.53 -6.72 -5.90
N SER A 176 6.86 -6.13 -6.89
CA SER A 176 5.41 -5.99 -6.94
C SER A 176 4.73 -7.34 -7.26
N ILE A 177 3.66 -7.63 -6.52
CA ILE A 177 2.85 -8.84 -6.67
C ILE A 177 1.89 -8.65 -7.86
N PRO A 178 2.00 -9.44 -8.94
CA PRO A 178 1.08 -9.33 -10.08
C PRO A 178 -0.32 -9.84 -9.72
N ARG A 179 -1.22 -9.81 -10.70
CA ARG A 179 -2.58 -10.35 -10.56
C ARG A 179 -2.54 -11.87 -10.40
N CYS A 180 -3.55 -12.42 -9.73
CA CYS A 180 -3.67 -13.86 -9.52
C CYS A 180 -3.76 -14.59 -10.88
N PRO A 181 -2.91 -15.60 -11.15
CA PRO A 181 -2.92 -16.34 -12.41
C PRO A 181 -4.17 -17.22 -12.59
N HIS A 182 -4.94 -17.46 -11.53
CA HIS A 182 -6.13 -18.31 -11.60
C HIS A 182 -7.43 -17.55 -11.85
N CYS A 183 -7.60 -16.39 -11.24
CA CYS A 183 -8.83 -15.60 -11.38
C CYS A 183 -8.63 -14.31 -12.17
N PHE A 184 -7.39 -13.93 -12.48
CA PHE A 184 -6.95 -12.75 -13.26
C PHE A 184 -7.40 -11.38 -12.73
N GLY A 185 -8.39 -11.31 -11.84
CA GLY A 185 -8.84 -10.07 -11.20
C GLY A 185 -8.28 -9.89 -9.79
N GLY A 186 -8.06 -10.99 -9.06
CA GLY A 186 -7.66 -10.96 -7.66
C GLY A 186 -6.22 -10.50 -7.44
N ARG A 187 -5.98 -9.91 -6.27
CA ARG A 187 -4.65 -9.49 -5.79
C ARG A 187 -4.23 -10.39 -4.62
N PRO A 188 -3.30 -11.35 -4.83
CA PRO A 188 -2.87 -12.25 -3.77
C PRO A 188 -2.22 -11.47 -2.61
N LYS A 189 -2.51 -11.90 -1.37
CA LYS A 189 -1.86 -11.39 -0.15
C LYS A 189 -0.66 -12.28 0.17
N PHE A 190 0.50 -11.70 0.40
CA PHE A 190 1.69 -12.43 0.80
C PHE A 190 1.67 -12.74 2.30
N ASN A 191 1.94 -13.99 2.68
CA ASN A 191 2.12 -14.37 4.07
C ASN A 191 3.62 -14.43 4.39
N GLN A 192 4.08 -13.51 5.23
CA GLN A 192 5.49 -13.33 5.59
C GLN A 192 6.08 -14.50 6.39
N ALA A 193 5.21 -15.28 7.08
CA ALA A 193 5.65 -16.40 7.88
C ALA A 193 5.88 -17.66 7.03
N THR A 194 4.99 -17.94 6.08
CA THR A 194 5.04 -19.16 5.26
C THR A 194 5.65 -18.95 3.89
N GLY A 195 5.74 -17.70 3.42
CA GLY A 195 6.17 -17.38 2.05
C GLY A 195 5.12 -17.66 0.97
N SER A 196 3.92 -18.10 1.35
CA SER A 196 2.82 -18.40 0.42
C SER A 196 1.95 -17.18 0.13
N TYR A 197 1.33 -17.13 -1.04
CA TYR A 197 0.35 -16.12 -1.41
C TYR A 197 -1.07 -16.67 -1.30
N PHE A 198 -1.99 -15.88 -0.75
CA PHE A 198 -3.40 -16.24 -0.64
C PHE A 198 -4.28 -15.27 -1.43
N CYS A 199 -5.03 -15.78 -2.42
CA CYS A 199 -5.95 -14.97 -3.21
C CYS A 199 -7.36 -15.04 -2.65
N VAL A 200 -7.86 -13.92 -2.11
CA VAL A 200 -9.24 -13.83 -1.59
C VAL A 200 -10.28 -13.88 -2.73
N GLY A 201 -9.98 -13.22 -3.85
CA GLY A 201 -10.93 -13.03 -4.94
C GLY A 201 -10.88 -11.61 -5.49
N TYR A 202 -11.89 -11.26 -6.28
CA TYR A 202 -12.08 -9.90 -6.79
C TYR A 202 -13.57 -9.60 -6.96
N ARG A 203 -13.92 -8.31 -7.03
CA ARG A 203 -15.27 -7.87 -7.34
C ARG A 203 -15.39 -7.61 -8.84
N ASP A 204 -16.37 -8.24 -9.46
CA ASP A 204 -16.71 -8.10 -10.88
C ASP A 204 -18.07 -7.40 -10.95
N ASP A 205 -18.05 -6.10 -11.22
CA ASP A 205 -19.20 -5.18 -11.20
C ASP A 205 -20.01 -5.23 -9.88
N THR A 206 -21.03 -6.08 -9.83
CA THR A 206 -21.95 -6.22 -8.69
C THR A 206 -21.61 -7.40 -7.78
N ASP A 207 -20.92 -8.43 -8.27
CA ASP A 207 -20.74 -9.69 -7.57
C ASP A 207 -19.29 -9.91 -7.14
N PHE A 208 -19.10 -10.48 -5.94
CA PHE A 208 -17.77 -10.86 -5.47
C PHE A 208 -17.45 -12.29 -5.89
N LYS A 209 -16.42 -12.46 -6.73
CA LYS A 209 -15.92 -13.76 -7.16
C LYS A 209 -14.81 -14.21 -6.21
N PHE A 210 -15.15 -15.16 -5.33
CA PHE A 210 -14.20 -15.80 -4.42
C PHE A 210 -13.21 -16.68 -5.20
N CYS A 211 -11.93 -16.57 -4.88
CA CYS A 211 -10.89 -17.42 -5.50
C CYS A 211 -10.33 -18.44 -4.50
N ASN A 212 -9.98 -18.01 -3.29
CA ASN A 212 -9.43 -18.81 -2.18
C ASN A 212 -8.24 -19.73 -2.52
N LYS A 213 -7.52 -19.48 -3.61
CA LYS A 213 -6.36 -20.28 -3.99
C LYS A 213 -5.10 -19.81 -3.24
N VAL A 214 -4.34 -20.78 -2.75
CA VAL A 214 -2.99 -20.59 -2.21
C VAL A 214 -2.00 -20.84 -3.35
N ILE A 215 -1.04 -19.92 -3.51
CA ILE A 215 -0.02 -19.96 -4.56
C ILE A 215 1.34 -19.98 -3.86
N THR A 216 2.21 -20.91 -4.21
CA THR A 216 3.53 -21.06 -3.57
C THR A 216 4.57 -20.16 -4.22
N SER A 217 4.60 -20.13 -5.56
CA SER A 217 5.56 -19.34 -6.35
C SER A 217 4.83 -18.38 -7.28
N LEU A 218 5.33 -17.15 -7.37
CA LEU A 218 4.71 -16.10 -8.16
C LEU A 218 5.80 -15.16 -8.71
N ASP A 219 5.81 -14.98 -10.03
CA ASP A 219 6.80 -14.12 -10.69
C ASP A 219 6.49 -12.65 -10.40
N ARG A 220 7.31 -12.03 -9.55
CA ARG A 220 7.14 -10.63 -9.15
C ARG A 220 7.77 -9.70 -10.19
N THR A 221 7.13 -8.56 -10.42
CA THR A 221 7.71 -7.50 -11.24
C THR A 221 8.61 -6.60 -10.39
N PRO A 222 9.71 -6.05 -10.94
CA PRO A 222 10.58 -5.15 -10.18
C PRO A 222 9.80 -3.92 -9.72
N TRP A 223 10.07 -3.47 -8.49
CA TRP A 223 9.39 -2.33 -7.90
C TRP A 223 9.78 -1.01 -8.57
N GLN A 224 8.78 -0.17 -8.86
CA GLN A 224 8.98 1.17 -9.39
C GLN A 224 8.93 2.18 -8.24
N VAL A 225 10.06 2.82 -7.96
CA VAL A 225 10.20 3.85 -6.91
C VAL A 225 9.65 5.19 -7.39
#